data_AF-A0A838DKS0-F1
#
_entry.id   AF-A0A838DKS0-F1
#
_cell.length_a   1.000
_cell.length_b   1.000
_cell.length_c   1.000
_cell.angle_alpha   90.00
_cell.angle_beta   90.00
_cell.angle_gamma   90.00
#
_symmetry.space_group_name_H-M   'P 1'
#
loop_
_entity.id
_entity.type
_entity.pdbx_description
1 polymer ?
#
loop_
_entity_poly.entity_id
_entity_poly.type
_entity_poly.pdbx_seq_one_letter_code
_entity_poly.pdbx_strand_id
1 'polypeptide(L)'
;MRRPPPGKYVTVSTAGEPFRAFVPAPLPPKPGVDWTPALRRRFDDALLALGRLDAITSLLPNASLLLYSFVRKEAVLSSQIEGTQSSLADLLLYEIDEQPGVPLDDAREVSRYVAALDHGVARLRGGLPMCLRLLREMHDVLLDHPRGRG
;
A
#
# COMPACT_ATOMS: atom_id res chain seq x y z
N MET A 1 -10.07 7.47 27.96
CA MET A 1 -10.19 8.67 27.10
C MET A 1 -11.19 8.40 25.99
N ARG A 2 -12.32 9.11 25.93
CA ARG A 2 -13.24 9.04 24.77
C ARG A 2 -12.65 9.91 23.66
N ARG A 3 -12.08 9.31 22.62
CA ARG A 3 -11.68 10.07 21.42
C ARG A 3 -12.96 10.51 20.68
N PRO A 4 -13.05 11.78 20.24
CA PRO A 4 -14.13 12.18 19.34
C PRO A 4 -14.07 11.31 18.07
N PRO A 5 -15.23 11.02 17.45
CA PRO A 5 -15.27 10.23 16.23
C PRO A 5 -14.41 10.90 15.13
N PRO A 6 -13.73 10.13 14.27
CA PRO A 6 -12.77 10.65 13.28
C PRO A 6 -13.44 11.39 12.09
N GLY A 7 -14.66 11.86 12.28
CA GLY A 7 -15.51 12.45 11.26
C GLY A 7 -16.95 12.56 11.75
N LYS A 8 -17.84 12.95 10.84
CA LYS A 8 -19.27 13.09 11.09
C LYS A 8 -20.07 12.44 9.98
N TYR A 9 -21.23 11.90 10.33
CA TYR A 9 -22.21 11.51 9.32
C TYR A 9 -23.04 12.72 8.91
N VAL A 10 -23.23 12.91 7.61
CA VAL A 10 -24.14 13.91 7.05
C VAL A 10 -25.24 13.19 6.28
N THR A 11 -26.49 13.63 6.46
CA THR A 11 -27.60 13.13 5.63
C THR A 11 -27.58 13.89 4.32
N VAL A 12 -27.42 13.18 3.22
CA VAL A 12 -27.48 13.73 1.87
C VAL A 12 -28.84 13.36 1.28
N SER A 13 -29.53 14.31 0.67
CA SER A 13 -30.81 14.11 0.00
C SER A 13 -30.69 14.58 -1.44
N THR A 14 -30.39 13.67 -2.35
CA THR A 14 -30.41 13.91 -3.79
C THR A 14 -31.55 13.13 -4.40
N ALA A 15 -32.49 13.84 -5.06
CA ALA A 15 -33.54 13.43 -6.01
C ALA A 15 -34.19 12.01 -5.94
N GLY A 16 -34.11 11.28 -4.83
CA GLY A 16 -34.69 9.94 -4.73
C GLY A 16 -34.85 9.46 -3.30
N GLU A 17 -33.78 9.36 -2.51
CA GLU A 17 -33.84 8.85 -1.12
C GLU A 17 -32.73 9.46 -0.24
N PRO A 18 -32.99 9.72 1.06
CA PRO A 18 -31.96 10.20 1.98
C PRO A 18 -31.00 9.07 2.39
N PHE A 19 -29.69 9.30 2.27
CA PHE A 19 -28.66 8.39 2.77
C PHE A 19 -27.68 9.10 3.72
N ARG A 20 -26.99 8.33 4.57
CA ARG A 20 -25.96 8.85 5.49
C ARG A 20 -24.58 8.65 4.90
N ALA A 21 -23.90 9.74 4.58
CA ALA A 21 -22.50 9.73 4.14
C ALA A 21 -21.57 10.03 5.33
N PHE A 22 -20.46 9.29 5.44
CA PHE A 22 -19.41 9.61 6.40
C PHE A 22 -18.45 10.65 5.81
N VAL A 23 -18.27 11.76 6.52
CA VAL A 23 -17.31 12.81 6.18
C VAL A 23 -16.18 12.79 7.21
N PRO A 24 -14.96 12.38 6.83
CA PRO A 24 -13.82 12.35 7.75
C PRO A 24 -13.45 13.78 8.21
N ALA A 25 -12.90 13.88 9.41
CA ALA A 25 -12.35 15.14 9.90
C ALA A 25 -11.14 15.55 9.03
N PRO A 26 -10.98 16.85 8.71
CA PRO A 26 -9.87 17.30 7.89
C PRO A 26 -8.53 17.07 8.61
N LEU A 27 -7.48 16.83 7.82
CA LEU A 27 -6.10 16.81 8.31
C LEU A 27 -5.50 18.23 8.29
N PRO A 28 -4.57 18.56 9.20
CA PRO A 28 -4.12 17.73 10.33
C PRO A 28 -5.18 17.64 11.44
N PRO A 29 -5.14 16.58 12.28
CA PRO A 29 -6.08 16.43 13.38
C PRO A 29 -5.99 17.59 14.37
N LYS A 30 -7.14 17.95 14.97
CA LYS A 30 -7.25 18.97 16.03
C LYS A 30 -7.91 18.35 17.27
N PRO A 31 -7.26 18.34 18.44
CA PRO A 31 -5.87 18.76 18.68
C PRO A 31 -4.87 17.89 17.91
N GLY A 32 -3.65 18.40 17.73
CA GLY A 32 -2.58 17.68 17.04
C GLY A 32 -2.22 16.36 17.74
N VAL A 33 -1.37 15.56 17.09
CA VAL A 33 -0.88 14.31 17.68
C VAL A 33 -0.14 14.60 18.98
N ASP A 34 -0.58 13.98 20.06
CA ASP A 34 0.07 14.07 21.37
C ASP A 34 1.33 13.18 21.39
N TRP A 35 2.50 13.81 21.45
CA TRP A 35 3.81 13.16 21.47
C TRP A 35 4.16 12.68 22.87
N THR A 36 3.38 11.73 23.36
CA THR A 36 3.66 11.08 24.65
C THR A 36 5.08 10.48 24.67
N PRO A 37 5.73 10.35 25.84
CA PRO A 37 7.05 9.73 25.94
C PRO A 37 7.11 8.33 25.31
N ALA A 38 6.04 7.55 25.43
CA ALA A 38 5.93 6.23 24.81
C ALA A 38 5.86 6.29 23.27
N LEU A 39 5.09 7.23 22.70
CA LEU A 39 5.04 7.42 21.25
C LEU A 39 6.39 7.92 20.71
N ARG A 40 7.02 8.86 21.43
CA ARG A 40 8.34 9.37 21.04
C ARG A 40 9.38 8.25 21.02
N ARG A 41 9.42 7.41 22.06
CA ARG A 41 10.32 6.26 22.10
C ARG A 41 10.12 5.32 20.90
N ARG A 42 8.87 4.97 20.58
CA ARG A 42 8.56 4.12 19.41
C ARG A 42 9.00 4.76 18.09
N PHE A 43 8.85 6.08 17.97
CA PHE A 43 9.31 6.83 16.80
C PHE A 43 10.83 6.78 16.67
N ASP A 44 11.57 7.01 17.77
CA ASP A 44 13.02 6.96 17.79
C ASP A 44 13.55 5.53 17.51
N ASP A 45 12.91 4.49 18.08
CA ASP A 45 13.22 3.09 17.80
C ASP A 45 13.03 2.74 16.31
N ALA A 46 11.94 3.24 15.69
CA ALA A 46 11.66 3.05 14.27
C ALA A 46 12.71 3.76 13.39
N LEU A 47 13.10 4.98 13.73
CA LEU A 47 14.16 5.70 13.02
C LEU A 47 15.50 4.96 13.11
N LEU A 48 15.85 4.42 14.27
CA LEU A 48 17.08 3.65 14.44
C LEU A 48 17.06 2.37 13.58
N ALA A 49 15.92 1.68 13.53
CA ALA A 49 15.76 0.48 12.69
C ALA A 49 15.91 0.82 11.20
N LEU A 50 15.32 1.93 10.75
CA LEU A 50 15.48 2.41 9.37
C LEU A 50 16.94 2.78 9.06
N GLY A 51 17.64 3.46 9.96
CA GLY A 51 19.06 3.79 9.77
C GLY A 51 19.96 2.55 9.71
N ARG A 52 19.65 1.50 10.50
CA ARG A 52 20.35 0.22 10.43
C ARG A 52 20.12 -0.48 9.09
N LEU A 53 18.89 -0.45 8.58
CA LEU A 53 18.57 -1.00 7.27
C LEU A 53 19.36 -0.28 6.17
N ASP A 54 19.33 1.06 6.16
CA ASP A 54 20.08 1.89 5.20
C ASP A 54 21.58 1.57 5.21
N ALA A 55 22.18 1.52 6.40
CA ALA A 55 23.59 1.18 6.56
C ALA A 55 23.92 -0.22 6.01
N ILE A 56 23.13 -1.25 6.33
CA ILE A 56 23.37 -2.61 5.84
C ILE A 56 23.20 -2.69 4.32
N THR A 57 22.25 -1.95 3.74
CA THR A 57 22.04 -2.00 2.28
C THR A 57 23.24 -1.53 1.46
N SER A 58 24.04 -0.60 2.00
CA SER A 58 25.30 -0.15 1.37
C SER A 58 26.38 -1.23 1.29
N LEU A 59 26.28 -2.28 2.12
CA LEU A 59 27.23 -3.39 2.19
C LEU A 59 26.80 -4.60 1.34
N LEU A 60 25.60 -4.56 0.74
CA LEU A 60 25.07 -5.68 -0.02
C LEU A 60 25.71 -5.73 -1.42
N PRO A 61 26.26 -6.89 -1.83
CA PRO A 61 26.90 -7.03 -3.14
C PRO A 61 25.91 -6.88 -4.30
N ASN A 62 24.64 -7.22 -4.09
CA ASN A 62 23.55 -6.99 -5.04
C ASN A 62 22.25 -6.65 -4.31
N ALA A 63 22.08 -5.39 -3.93
CA ALA A 63 20.87 -4.90 -3.27
C ALA A 63 19.61 -5.07 -4.15
N SER A 64 19.75 -4.98 -5.48
CA SER A 64 18.63 -5.07 -6.42
C SER A 64 17.92 -6.43 -6.35
N LEU A 65 18.65 -7.53 -6.20
CA LEU A 65 18.07 -8.87 -6.10
C LEU A 65 17.32 -9.06 -4.77
N LEU A 66 17.83 -8.50 -3.68
CA LEU A 66 17.12 -8.53 -2.40
C LEU A 66 15.87 -7.67 -2.45
N LEU A 67 15.97 -6.45 -2.98
CA LEU A 67 14.82 -5.55 -3.16
C LEU A 67 13.73 -6.19 -4.01
N TYR A 68 14.11 -6.88 -5.10
CA TYR A 68 13.18 -7.66 -5.91
C TYR A 68 12.34 -8.60 -5.05
N SER A 69 12.98 -9.49 -4.28
CA SER A 69 12.29 -10.49 -3.45
C SER A 69 11.47 -9.86 -2.32
N PHE A 70 11.96 -8.80 -1.67
CA PHE A 70 11.25 -8.13 -0.59
C PHE A 70 10.00 -7.40 -1.08
N VAL A 71 10.05 -6.75 -2.24
CA VAL A 71 8.88 -6.11 -2.85
C VAL A 71 7.79 -7.13 -3.14
N ARG A 72 8.15 -8.28 -3.73
CA ARG A 72 7.18 -9.38 -3.97
C ARG A 72 6.61 -9.92 -2.67
N LYS A 73 7.46 -10.11 -1.65
CA LYS A 73 7.03 -10.62 -0.35
C LYS A 73 6.02 -9.68 0.32
N GLU A 74 6.29 -8.37 0.30
CA GLU A 74 5.35 -7.37 0.83
C GLU A 74 4.05 -7.35 0.04
N ALA A 75 4.10 -7.46 -1.30
CA ALA A 75 2.91 -7.54 -2.13
C ALA A 75 2.04 -8.75 -1.75
N VAL A 76 2.64 -9.94 -1.59
CA VAL A 76 1.94 -11.15 -1.13
C VAL A 76 1.30 -10.92 0.24
N LEU A 77 2.06 -10.40 1.21
CA LEU A 77 1.56 -10.19 2.57
C LEU A 77 0.43 -9.13 2.61
N SER A 78 0.53 -8.08 1.80
CA SER A 78 -0.49 -7.05 1.69
C SER A 78 -1.78 -7.62 1.09
N SER A 79 -1.69 -8.35 -0.02
CA SER A 79 -2.85 -8.97 -0.67
C SER A 79 -3.49 -10.06 0.21
N GLN A 80 -2.74 -10.72 1.10
CA GLN A 80 -3.30 -11.69 2.05
C GLN A 80 -4.23 -11.04 3.08
N ILE A 81 -4.01 -9.76 3.44
CA ILE A 81 -4.92 -9.01 4.31
C ILE A 81 -6.27 -8.79 3.62
N GLU A 82 -6.27 -8.68 2.30
CA GLU A 82 -7.47 -8.48 1.46
C GLU A 82 -8.17 -9.81 1.10
N GLY A 83 -7.56 -10.94 1.44
CA GLY A 83 -8.16 -12.28 1.33
C GLY A 83 -7.56 -13.18 0.26
N THR A 84 -6.57 -12.72 -0.50
CA THR A 84 -5.88 -13.56 -1.51
C THR A 84 -5.16 -14.74 -0.86
N GLN A 85 -5.09 -15.87 -1.57
CA GLN A 85 -4.43 -17.10 -1.16
C GLN A 85 -3.26 -17.41 -2.10
N SER A 86 -2.27 -16.52 -2.13
CA SER A 86 -1.01 -16.71 -2.86
C SER A 86 0.19 -16.79 -1.94
N SER A 87 1.19 -17.58 -2.34
CA SER A 87 2.52 -17.58 -1.74
C SER A 87 3.55 -16.83 -2.60
N LEU A 88 4.72 -16.53 -2.02
CA LEU A 88 5.84 -15.97 -2.78
C LEU A 88 6.29 -16.91 -3.90
N ALA A 89 6.25 -18.22 -3.67
CA ALA A 89 6.62 -19.21 -4.69
C ALA A 89 5.65 -19.18 -5.87
N ASP A 90 4.35 -19.09 -5.59
CA ASP A 90 3.30 -19.00 -6.62
C ASP A 90 3.49 -17.77 -7.51
N LEU A 91 3.78 -16.61 -6.90
CA LEU A 91 4.05 -15.37 -7.63
C LEU A 91 5.32 -15.48 -8.49
N LEU A 92 6.42 -16.02 -7.95
CA LEU A 92 7.66 -16.18 -8.71
C LEU A 92 7.48 -17.17 -9.87
N LEU A 93 6.74 -18.26 -9.68
CA LEU A 93 6.40 -19.21 -10.73
C LEU A 93 5.53 -18.57 -11.81
N TYR A 94 4.57 -17.72 -11.41
CA TYR A 94 3.75 -16.94 -12.32
C TYR A 94 4.59 -15.99 -13.18
N GLU A 95 5.59 -15.30 -12.60
CA GLU A 95 6.48 -14.38 -13.31
C GLU A 95 7.43 -15.07 -14.32
N ILE A 96 7.74 -16.36 -14.15
CA ILE A 96 8.79 -17.06 -14.91
C ILE A 96 8.28 -17.77 -16.17
N ASP A 97 7.07 -18.34 -16.19
CA ASP A 97 6.36 -18.84 -17.40
C ASP A 97 5.11 -19.64 -16.96
N GLU A 98 4.00 -18.94 -16.66
CA GLU A 98 2.63 -19.44 -16.35
C GLU A 98 2.46 -20.98 -16.27
N GLN A 99 3.07 -21.63 -15.27
CA GLN A 99 2.98 -23.09 -15.15
C GLN A 99 1.56 -23.52 -14.73
N PRO A 100 1.03 -24.63 -15.29
CA PRO A 100 -0.30 -25.13 -14.92
C PRO A 100 -0.37 -25.49 -13.43
N GLY A 101 -1.32 -24.91 -12.70
CA GLY A 101 -1.61 -25.25 -11.29
C GLY A 101 -1.48 -24.11 -10.28
N VAL A 102 -0.97 -22.95 -10.68
CA VAL A 102 -0.97 -21.74 -9.85
C VAL A 102 -2.38 -21.14 -9.81
N PRO A 103 -2.88 -20.63 -8.66
CA PRO A 103 -4.06 -19.76 -8.63
C PRO A 103 -3.75 -18.46 -9.38
N LEU A 104 -3.90 -18.51 -10.71
CA LEU A 104 -3.48 -17.46 -11.64
C LEU A 104 -4.12 -16.10 -11.33
N ASP A 105 -5.36 -16.09 -10.83
CA ASP A 105 -6.06 -14.85 -10.52
C ASP A 105 -5.42 -14.12 -9.32
N ASP A 106 -5.09 -14.84 -8.24
CA ASP A 106 -4.46 -14.26 -7.05
C ASP A 106 -3.00 -13.84 -7.33
N ALA A 107 -2.23 -14.66 -8.07
CA ALA A 107 -0.86 -14.33 -8.46
C ALA A 107 -0.82 -13.09 -9.40
N ARG A 108 -1.82 -12.96 -10.29
CA ARG A 108 -1.99 -11.76 -11.13
C ARG A 108 -2.30 -10.52 -10.30
N GLU A 109 -3.14 -10.63 -9.28
CA GLU A 109 -3.45 -9.52 -8.37
C GLU A 109 -2.19 -9.03 -7.63
N VAL A 110 -1.40 -9.95 -7.10
CA VAL A 110 -0.13 -9.62 -6.45
C VAL A 110 0.88 -9.02 -7.46
N SER A 111 0.93 -9.53 -8.70
CA SER A 111 1.77 -8.96 -9.76
C SER A 111 1.37 -7.52 -10.11
N ARG A 112 0.07 -7.19 -10.15
CA ARG A 112 -0.42 -5.81 -10.35
C ARG A 112 -0.02 -4.89 -9.21
N TYR A 113 -0.04 -5.37 -7.97
CA TYR A 113 0.45 -4.61 -6.82
C TYR A 113 1.91 -4.20 -7.03
N VAL A 114 2.76 -5.14 -7.44
CA VAL A 114 4.18 -4.86 -7.75
C VAL A 114 4.30 -3.84 -8.89
N ALA A 115 3.54 -4.01 -9.97
CA ALA A 115 3.54 -3.08 -11.10
C ALA A 115 3.10 -1.65 -10.70
N ALA A 116 2.05 -1.52 -9.87
CA ALA A 116 1.57 -0.23 -9.38
C ALA A 116 2.62 0.47 -8.50
N LEU A 117 3.30 -0.29 -7.63
CA LEU A 117 4.39 0.23 -6.79
C LEU A 117 5.57 0.70 -7.65
N ASP A 118 6.02 -0.13 -8.58
CA ASP A 118 7.15 0.21 -9.47
C ASP A 118 6.84 1.45 -10.32
N HIS A 119 5.61 1.55 -10.86
CA HIS A 119 5.13 2.75 -11.53
C HIS A 119 5.22 3.97 -10.61
N GLY A 120 4.64 3.88 -9.41
CA GLY A 120 4.66 5.00 -8.46
C GLY A 120 6.07 5.48 -8.11
N VAL A 121 6.98 4.55 -7.81
CA VAL A 121 8.39 4.85 -7.52
C VAL A 121 9.09 5.50 -8.71
N ALA A 122 8.86 5.00 -9.93
CA ALA A 122 9.42 5.58 -11.14
C ALA A 122 8.93 7.02 -11.37
N ARG A 123 7.63 7.29 -11.16
CA ARG A 123 7.05 8.63 -11.28
C ARG A 123 7.61 9.60 -10.25
N LEU A 124 7.77 9.15 -9.00
CA LEU A 124 8.41 9.93 -7.93
C LEU A 124 9.86 10.30 -8.28
N ARG A 125 10.66 9.32 -8.75
CA ARG A 125 12.03 9.56 -9.22
C ARG A 125 12.10 10.50 -10.42
N GLY A 126 11.07 10.47 -11.27
CA GLY A 126 10.89 11.41 -12.39
C GLY A 126 10.45 12.82 -11.97
N GLY A 127 10.34 13.11 -10.67
CA GLY A 127 10.03 14.45 -10.15
C GLY A 127 8.55 14.73 -9.91
N LEU A 128 7.65 13.75 -10.10
CA LEU A 128 6.26 13.92 -9.69
C LEU A 128 6.19 13.90 -8.15
N PRO A 129 5.60 14.92 -7.48
CA PRO A 129 5.46 14.87 -6.02
C PRO A 129 4.35 13.90 -5.59
N MET A 130 4.34 13.56 -4.29
CA MET A 130 3.20 12.86 -3.67
C MET A 130 1.93 13.71 -3.84
N CYS A 131 1.06 13.30 -4.76
CA CYS A 131 -0.13 14.04 -5.14
C CYS A 131 -1.25 13.10 -5.60
N LEU A 132 -2.46 13.64 -5.71
CA LEU A 132 -3.62 12.85 -6.13
C LEU A 132 -3.46 12.26 -7.53
N ARG A 133 -2.72 12.92 -8.43
CA ARG A 133 -2.40 12.37 -9.76
C ARG A 133 -1.58 11.08 -9.64
N LEU A 134 -0.52 11.08 -8.83
CA LEU A 134 0.28 9.88 -8.57
C LEU A 134 -0.58 8.74 -8.02
N LEU A 135 -1.42 9.04 -7.02
CA LEU A 135 -2.29 8.04 -6.40
C LEU A 135 -3.30 7.45 -7.39
N ARG A 136 -3.88 8.29 -8.27
CA ARG A 136 -4.79 7.83 -9.33
C ARG A 136 -4.07 6.98 -10.37
N GLU A 137 -2.91 7.40 -10.85
CA GLU A 137 -2.11 6.61 -11.80
C GLU A 137 -1.76 5.22 -11.23
N MET A 138 -1.34 5.14 -9.96
CA MET A 138 -1.06 3.85 -9.30
C MET A 138 -2.34 3.00 -9.13
N HIS A 139 -3.45 3.64 -8.79
CA HIS A 139 -4.74 2.97 -8.63
C HIS A 139 -5.27 2.40 -9.95
N ASP A 140 -5.11 3.13 -11.05
CA ASP A 140 -5.49 2.65 -12.38
C ASP A 140 -4.70 1.39 -12.75
N VAL A 141 -3.40 1.34 -12.44
CA VAL A 141 -2.56 0.13 -12.63
C VAL A 141 -3.03 -1.03 -11.75
N LEU A 142 -3.37 -0.74 -10.49
CA LEU A 142 -3.86 -1.75 -9.55
C LEU A 142 -5.21 -2.34 -10.00
N LEU A 143 -6.10 -1.50 -10.52
CA LEU A 143 -7.46 -1.85 -10.95
C LEU A 143 -7.58 -2.26 -12.41
N ASP A 144 -6.48 -2.35 -13.17
CA ASP A 144 -6.48 -2.82 -14.56
C ASP A 144 -6.81 -4.32 -14.63
N HIS A 145 -8.09 -4.62 -14.39
CA HIS A 145 -8.65 -5.95 -14.31
C HIS A 145 -9.59 -6.18 -15.49
N PRO A 146 -9.42 -7.24 -16.28
CA PRO A 146 -10.34 -7.61 -17.36
C PRO A 146 -11.79 -7.90 -16.93
N ARG A 147 -12.09 -7.96 -15.62
CA ARG A 147 -13.40 -8.39 -15.08
C ARG A 147 -14.06 -7.39 -14.13
N GLY A 148 -13.51 -6.19 -13.96
CA GLY A 148 -14.21 -5.05 -13.32
C GLY A 148 -14.90 -5.35 -11.99
N ARG A 149 -14.17 -5.78 -10.97
CA ARG A 149 -14.66 -5.72 -9.59
C ARG A 149 -13.93 -4.61 -8.85
N GLY A 150 -14.49 -3.41 -8.98
CA GLY A 150 -14.30 -2.29 -8.05
C GLY A 150 -15.61 -2.01 -7.33
#